data_AF-A0A958TM20-F1
#
_entry.id   AF-A0A958TM20-F1
#
_cell.length_a   1.000
_cell.length_b   1.000
_cell.length_c   1.000
_cell.angle_alpha   90.00
_cell.angle_beta   90.00
_cell.angle_gamma   90.00
#
_symmetry.space_group_name_H-M   'P 1'
#
loop_
_entity.id
_entity.type
_entity.pdbx_description
1 polymer ?
#
loop_
_entity_poly.entity_id
_entity_poly.type
_entity_poly.pdbx_seq_one_letter_code
_entity_poly.pdbx_strand_id
1 'polypeptide(L)' 'MNFNNYTIKSQEAIQQAQQIAQGFGHQQIENEHIFKAIFEVDENV' A
#
# COMPACT_ATOMS: atom_id res chain seq x y z
N MET A 1 4.39 -9.51 -8.77
CA MET A 1 3.01 -9.90 -8.38
C MET A 1 2.07 -9.60 -9.54
N ASN A 2 0.96 -10.33 -9.72
CA ASN A 2 -0.08 -9.97 -10.70
C ASN A 2 -1.24 -9.27 -9.98
N PHE A 3 -1.22 -7.94 -10.00
CA PHE A 3 -2.19 -7.11 -9.26
C PHE A 3 -3.61 -7.16 -9.84
N ASN A 4 -3.78 -7.63 -11.07
CA ASN A 4 -5.10 -7.78 -11.71
C ASN A 4 -6.00 -8.82 -11.01
N ASN A 5 -5.41 -9.68 -10.17
CA ASN A 5 -6.13 -10.67 -9.38
C ASN A 5 -6.62 -10.12 -8.03
N TYR A 6 -6.35 -8.86 -7.70
CA TYR A 6 -6.76 -8.25 -6.44
C TYR A 6 -7.93 -7.28 -6.63
N THR A 7 -8.63 -7.01 -5.54
CA THR A 7 -9.68 -5.98 -5.52
C THR A 7 -9.08 -4.60 -5.80
N ILE A 8 -9.91 -3.67 -6.26
CA ILE A 8 -9.49 -2.28 -6.53
C ILE A 8 -8.87 -1.65 -5.29
N LYS A 9 -9.52 -1.77 -4.12
CA LYS A 9 -8.98 -1.26 -2.84
C LYS A 9 -7.62 -1.86 -2.48
N SER A 10 -7.42 -3.15 -2.74
CA SER A 10 -6.11 -3.79 -2.51
C SER A 10 -5.03 -3.24 -3.45
N GLN A 11 -5.38 -2.93 -4.71
CA GLN A 11 -4.44 -2.31 -5.66
C GLN A 11 -4.09 -0.88 -5.24
N GLU A 12 -5.08 -0.10 -4.79
CA GLU A 12 -4.89 1.23 -4.22
C GLU A 12 -3.98 1.19 -2.97
N ALA A 13 -4.21 0.26 -2.05
CA ALA A 13 -3.38 0.09 -0.85
C ALA A 13 -1.91 -0.23 -1.20
N ILE A 14 -1.66 -1.07 -2.22
CA ILE A 14 -0.28 -1.34 -2.67
C ILE A 14 0.36 -0.10 -3.29
N GLN A 15 -0.39 0.67 -4.08
CA GLN A 15 0.11 1.92 -4.64
C GLN A 15 0.43 2.95 -3.55
N GLN A 16 -0.43 3.07 -2.53
CA GLN A 16 -0.20 3.94 -1.38
C GLN A 16 1.01 3.47 -0.56
N ALA A 17 1.16 2.16 -0.32
CA ALA A 17 2.33 1.61 0.36
C ALA A 17 3.64 1.95 -0.36
N GLN A 18 3.64 1.95 -1.70
CA GLN A 18 4.79 2.37 -2.50
C GLN A 18 5.15 3.84 -2.29
N GLN A 19 4.14 4.73 -2.20
CA GLN A 19 4.36 6.15 -1.92
C GLN A 19 4.89 6.37 -0.51
N ILE A 20 4.35 5.66 0.48
CA ILE A 20 4.82 5.73 1.88
C ILE A 20 6.29 5.29 1.95
N ALA A 21 6.66 4.16 1.34
CA ALA A 21 8.05 3.69 1.32
C ALA A 21 9.00 4.72 0.68
N GLN A 22 8.60 5.30 -0.46
CA GLN A 22 9.37 6.37 -1.12
C GLN A 22 9.50 7.61 -0.25
N GLY A 23 8.43 8.02 0.43
CA GLY A 23 8.43 9.17 1.34
C GLY A 23 9.39 9.03 2.52
N PHE A 24 9.64 7.80 2.98
CA PHE A 24 10.64 7.49 4.01
C PHE A 24 12.02 7.13 3.44
N GLY A 25 12.21 7.15 2.12
CA GLY A 25 13.46 6.77 1.48
C GLY A 25 13.78 5.26 1.56
N HIS A 26 12.78 4.43 1.86
CA HIS A 26 12.92 2.98 1.89
C HIS A 26 12.89 2.42 0.47
N GLN A 27 13.91 1.61 0.13
CA GLN A 27 14.05 1.06 -1.22
C GLN A 27 13.02 -0.02 -1.55
N GLN A 28 12.42 -0.61 -0.53
CA GLN A 28 11.48 -1.72 -0.64
C GLN A 28 10.21 -1.42 0.15
N ILE A 29 9.10 -1.96 -0.35
CA ILE A 29 7.86 -2.00 0.41
C ILE A 29 8.01 -3.11 1.44
N GLU A 30 8.05 -2.72 2.71
CA GLU A 30 7.95 -3.62 3.86
C GLU A 30 6.52 -3.63 4.44
N ASN A 31 6.24 -4.58 5.33
CA ASN A 31 4.91 -4.84 5.88
C ASN A 31 4.26 -3.61 6.53
N GLU A 32 5.04 -2.78 7.21
CA GLU A 32 4.56 -1.57 7.88
C GLU A 32 3.97 -0.54 6.89
N HIS A 33 4.50 -0.47 5.67
CA HIS A 33 3.99 0.43 4.63
C HIS A 33 2.62 -0.03 4.14
N ILE A 34 2.46 -1.34 3.95
CA ILE A 34 1.19 -1.95 3.54
C ILE A 34 0.15 -1.76 4.65
N PHE A 35 0.54 -2.05 5.89
CA PHE A 35 -0.34 -1.88 7.04
C PHE A 35 -0.84 -0.45 7.14
N LYS A 36 0.06 0.54 7.10
CA LYS A 36 -0.33 1.96 7.12
C LYS A 36 -1.19 2.35 5.91
N ALA A 37 -0.84 1.89 4.72
CA ALA A 37 -1.60 2.17 3.50
C ALA A 37 -3.04 1.66 3.53
N ILE A 38 -3.30 0.52 4.18
CA ILE A 38 -4.66 0.00 4.34
C ILE A 38 -5.54 0.98 5.13
N PHE A 39 -5.04 1.59 6.21
CA PHE A 39 -5.78 2.60 6.98
C PHE A 39 -5.91 3.94 6.24
N GLU A 40 -4.95 4.29 5.38
CA GLU A 40 -5.02 5.54 4.61
C GLU A 40 -5.96 5.43 3.40
N VAL A 41 -6.07 4.24 2.79
CA VAL A 41 -6.97 3.98 1.66
C VAL A 41 -8.40 3.65 2.14
N ASP A 42 -8.53 3.06 3.32
CA ASP A 42 -9.84 2.75 3.91
C ASP A 42 -10.08 3.55 5.19
N GLU A 43 -10.79 4.68 5.05
CA GLU A 43 -11.20 5.52 6.19
C GLU A 43 -12.10 4.79 7.20
N ASN A 44 -12.63 3.59 6.87
CA ASN A 44 -13.58 2.84 7.68
C ASN A 44 -13.11 1.42 8.10
N VAL A 45 -11.81 1.16 8.11
CA VAL A 45 -11.26 -0.12 8.60
C VAL A 45 -11.38 -0.27 10.12
#